data_AF-A0A9E3VYF8-F1
#
_entry.id   AF-A0A9E3VYF8-F1
#
_cell.length_a   1.000
_cell.length_b   1.000
_cell.length_c   1.000
_cell.angle_alpha   90.00
_cell.angle_beta   90.00
_cell.angle_gamma   90.00
#
_symmetry.space_group_name_H-M   'P 1'
#
loop_
_entity.id
_entity.type
_entity.pdbx_description
1 polymer ?
#
loop_
_entity_poly.entity_id
_entity_poly.type
_entity_poly.pdbx_seq_one_letter_code
_entity_poly.pdbx_strand_id
1 'polypeptide(L)'
;MPWLILLVCLLAAPLAAEYESNFGRVILAKSDLIVQGVASATRTRVGNSFRVEVTVENTLHGDEKQNISFLYTDAALLPQEAARGLYALKSVTDETFSLVGKPVFTPQGDAEERDKLKVARAFIALEAQEQGDERTEAFYKLLTDHVELGGYPAQNAAVELMFVARDRGASITEERFDALIRARKDGLNRLIDQTRKDLELAFQGMVEARVKSLKFRHVRRGADKGVKRQGADDLLALQTDYPRAFTDADASLADALREASDDALLKGKLSELAKVIREEVKARAVEDAAREREARERVRHAEED
;
A
#
# COMPACT_ATOMS: atom_id res chain seq x y z
N MET A 1 -15.70 -22.02 0.60
CA MET A 1 -14.41 -21.95 1.29
C MET A 1 -13.78 -20.57 1.09
N PRO A 2 -14.07 -19.58 1.95
CA PRO A 2 -13.59 -18.20 1.80
C PRO A 2 -12.29 -17.88 2.57
N TRP A 3 -11.55 -18.88 3.08
CA TRP A 3 -10.52 -18.67 4.11
C TRP A 3 -9.09 -18.44 3.61
N LEU A 4 -8.83 -18.41 2.30
CA LEU A 4 -7.47 -18.30 1.74
C LEU A 4 -7.08 -16.90 1.23
N ILE A 5 -7.98 -15.93 1.27
CA ILE A 5 -7.73 -14.54 0.81
C ILE A 5 -6.92 -13.72 1.83
N LEU A 6 -6.75 -14.20 3.06
CA LEU A 6 -6.15 -13.42 4.15
C LEU A 6 -4.66 -13.70 4.42
N LEU A 7 -4.00 -14.72 3.84
CA LEU A 7 -2.69 -15.14 4.36
C LEU A 7 -1.55 -14.15 4.05
N VAL A 8 -1.54 -13.52 2.88
CA VAL A 8 -0.51 -12.52 2.52
C VAL A 8 -0.80 -11.15 3.15
N CYS A 9 -2.08 -10.75 3.23
CA CYS A 9 -2.47 -9.50 3.88
C CYS A 9 -2.40 -9.54 5.42
N LEU A 10 -2.58 -10.71 6.07
CA LEU A 10 -2.38 -10.86 7.52
C LEU A 10 -0.90 -10.92 7.91
N LEU A 11 -0.03 -11.47 7.05
CA LEU A 11 1.42 -11.43 7.28
C LEU A 11 2.02 -10.05 6.94
N ALA A 12 1.29 -9.21 6.22
CA ALA A 12 1.59 -7.78 6.02
C ALA A 12 0.97 -6.87 7.10
N ALA A 13 0.23 -7.40 8.07
CA ALA A 13 -0.29 -6.62 9.19
C ALA A 13 0.80 -5.93 10.05
N PRO A 14 2.06 -6.41 10.17
CA PRO A 14 3.11 -5.63 10.80
C PRO A 14 3.76 -4.60 9.87
N LEU A 15 3.58 -4.67 8.54
CA LEU A 15 4.17 -3.69 7.62
C LEU A 15 3.48 -2.32 7.72
N ALA A 16 2.20 -2.28 8.06
CA ALA A 16 1.50 -1.02 8.35
C ALA A 16 2.08 -0.27 9.57
N ALA A 17 2.85 -0.96 10.43
CA ALA A 17 3.50 -0.34 11.58
C ALA A 17 4.83 0.34 11.23
N GLU A 18 5.44 0.14 10.06
CA GLU A 18 6.72 0.75 9.69
C GLU A 18 6.61 1.90 8.68
N TYR A 19 5.49 2.03 7.97
CA TYR A 19 5.31 3.13 7.03
C TYR A 19 4.92 4.44 7.74
N GLU A 20 5.77 5.44 7.57
CA GLU A 20 5.61 6.79 8.13
C GLU A 20 4.36 7.54 7.60
N SER A 21 3.67 7.04 6.57
CA SER A 21 2.50 7.75 6.04
C SER A 21 1.40 6.81 5.52
N ASN A 22 0.31 6.72 6.27
CA ASN A 22 -1.01 6.42 5.71
C ASN A 22 -1.80 7.74 5.57
N PHE A 23 -1.10 8.83 5.22
CA PHE A 23 -1.64 10.19 5.30
C PHE A 23 -2.75 10.47 4.28
N GLY A 24 -2.97 9.56 3.32
CA GLY A 24 -4.06 9.69 2.37
C GLY A 24 -5.41 9.39 3.03
N ARG A 25 -6.30 8.75 2.27
CA ARG A 25 -7.74 8.77 2.57
C ARG A 25 -8.09 8.22 3.95
N VAL A 26 -7.34 7.26 4.48
CA VAL A 26 -7.67 6.62 5.77
C VAL A 26 -7.43 7.54 6.96
N ILE A 27 -6.31 8.27 6.98
CA ILE A 27 -6.02 9.22 8.06
C ILE A 27 -6.92 10.44 7.94
N LEU A 28 -7.06 11.00 6.74
CA LEU A 28 -7.89 12.18 6.48
C LEU A 28 -9.36 11.97 6.87
N ALA A 29 -9.96 10.83 6.51
CA ALA A 29 -11.34 10.54 6.85
C ALA A 29 -11.60 10.36 8.36
N LYS A 30 -10.54 10.25 9.18
CA LYS A 30 -10.60 10.06 10.63
C LYS A 30 -10.11 11.28 11.42
N SER A 31 -9.54 12.27 10.75
CA SER A 31 -9.04 13.50 11.35
C SER A 31 -10.03 14.63 11.15
N ASP A 32 -10.22 15.44 12.18
CA ASP A 32 -10.97 16.69 12.10
C ASP A 32 -10.06 17.86 11.68
N LEU A 33 -8.75 17.70 11.93
CA LEU A 33 -7.76 18.74 11.72
C LEU A 33 -6.41 18.15 11.31
N ILE A 34 -5.67 18.85 10.45
CA ILE A 34 -4.27 18.55 10.15
C ILE A 34 -3.44 19.80 10.36
N VAL A 35 -2.41 19.69 11.20
CA VAL A 35 -1.49 20.79 11.48
C VAL A 35 -0.05 20.41 11.16
N GLN A 36 0.70 21.38 10.68
CA GLN A 36 2.15 21.37 10.69
C GLN A 36 2.61 22.06 11.98
N GLY A 37 3.54 21.45 12.70
CA GLY A 37 4.06 22.04 13.92
C GLY A 37 5.23 21.28 14.52
N VAL A 38 5.61 21.66 15.74
CA VAL A 38 6.66 21.02 16.52
C VAL A 38 6.06 20.43 17.78
N ALA A 39 6.16 19.11 17.94
CA ALA A 39 5.83 18.42 19.18
C ALA A 39 7.04 18.42 20.11
N SER A 40 6.83 18.80 21.37
CA SER A 40 7.89 18.86 22.38
C SER A 40 8.44 17.48 22.74
N ALA A 41 9.73 17.43 23.07
CA ALA A 41 10.36 16.25 23.68
C ALA A 41 9.75 15.95 25.07
N THR A 42 9.23 16.98 25.74
CA THR A 42 8.66 16.86 27.09
C THR A 42 7.25 16.29 27.02
N ARG A 43 7.04 15.14 27.68
CA ARG A 43 5.76 14.43 27.68
C ARG A 43 5.29 14.20 29.10
N THR A 44 4.01 14.45 29.35
CA THR A 44 3.38 14.17 30.63
C THR A 44 2.48 12.95 30.49
N ARG A 45 2.73 11.90 31.27
CA ARG A 45 1.85 10.71 31.27
C ARG A 45 0.50 11.08 31.89
N VAL A 46 -0.59 10.82 31.18
CA VAL A 46 -1.97 11.05 31.61
C VAL A 46 -2.76 9.76 31.39
N GLY A 47 -2.94 8.97 32.46
CA GLY A 47 -3.53 7.63 32.38
C GLY A 47 -2.70 6.69 31.51
N ASN A 48 -3.31 6.16 30.44
CA ASN A 48 -2.67 5.26 29.48
C ASN A 48 -2.05 6.01 28.28
N SER A 49 -2.16 7.34 28.21
CA SER A 49 -1.66 8.14 27.10
C SER A 49 -0.63 9.16 27.57
N PHE A 50 0.01 9.82 26.61
CA PHE A 50 0.94 10.92 26.84
C PHE A 50 0.34 12.22 26.30
N ARG A 51 0.37 13.25 27.14
CA ARG A 51 0.11 14.62 26.75
C ARG A 51 1.42 15.25 26.31
N VAL A 52 1.42 15.83 25.12
CA VAL A 52 2.59 16.44 24.48
C VAL A 52 2.25 17.86 24.07
N GLU A 53 3.11 18.81 24.42
CA GLU A 53 3.00 20.20 23.95
C GLU A 53 3.27 20.30 22.46
N VAL A 54 2.47 21.10 21.76
CA VAL A 54 2.62 21.31 20.32
C VAL A 54 2.59 22.79 20.03
N THR A 55 3.58 23.25 19.27
CA THR A 55 3.58 24.57 18.66
C THR A 55 3.11 24.43 17.22
N VAL A 56 1.92 24.94 16.91
CA VAL A 56 1.38 24.93 15.56
C VAL A 56 2.03 26.03 14.73
N GLU A 57 2.58 25.65 13.57
CA GLU A 57 3.15 26.56 12.59
C GLU A 57 2.13 26.91 11.50
N ASN A 58 1.33 25.92 11.09
CA ASN A 58 0.35 26.07 10.01
C ASN A 58 -0.78 25.04 10.14
N THR A 59 -1.99 25.41 9.75
CA THR A 59 -3.15 24.51 9.67
C THR A 59 -3.40 24.18 8.20
N LEU A 60 -3.38 22.89 7.85
CA LEU A 60 -3.56 22.42 6.47
C LEU A 60 -5.00 21.98 6.19
N HIS A 61 -5.72 21.50 7.21
CA HIS A 61 -7.11 21.04 7.11
C HIS A 61 -7.82 21.28 8.45
N GLY A 62 -9.11 21.63 8.41
CA GLY A 62 -9.95 21.97 9.56
C GLY A 62 -9.96 23.48 9.89
N ASP A 63 -10.59 23.87 11.00
CA ASP A 63 -10.77 25.29 11.37
C ASP A 63 -9.47 25.90 11.93
N GLU A 64 -8.99 26.99 11.31
CA GLU A 64 -7.77 27.71 11.67
C GLU A 64 -7.84 28.39 13.06
N LYS A 65 -9.05 28.54 13.64
CA LYS A 65 -9.25 29.28 14.90
C LYS A 65 -8.97 28.47 16.18
N GLN A 66 -8.54 27.22 16.07
CA GLN A 66 -8.31 26.36 17.23
C GLN A 66 -6.91 26.58 17.83
N ASN A 67 -6.86 27.08 19.07
CA ASN A 67 -5.63 27.17 19.85
C ASN A 67 -5.21 25.77 20.34
N ILE A 68 -4.43 25.06 19.54
CA ILE A 68 -3.88 23.76 19.93
C ILE A 68 -2.58 23.99 20.67
N SER A 69 -2.59 23.69 21.97
CA SER A 69 -1.37 23.72 22.78
C SER A 69 -0.90 22.32 23.16
N PHE A 70 -1.78 21.30 23.08
CA PHE A 70 -1.46 19.94 23.48
C PHE A 70 -2.15 18.91 22.58
N LEU A 71 -1.49 17.78 22.37
CA LEU A 71 -2.10 16.57 21.82
C LEU A 71 -1.93 15.39 22.76
N TYR A 72 -2.82 14.41 22.63
CA TYR A 72 -2.74 13.12 23.30
C TYR A 72 -2.28 12.04 22.32
N THR A 73 -1.29 11.24 22.72
CA THR A 73 -0.69 10.19 21.87
C THR A 73 -0.13 9.02 22.68
N ASP A 74 0.24 7.95 22.00
CA ASP A 74 0.98 6.82 22.56
C ASP A 74 2.49 7.06 22.51
N ALA A 75 3.23 6.48 23.47
CA ALA A 75 4.69 6.68 23.58
C ALA A 75 5.47 6.31 22.30
N ALA A 76 4.99 5.30 21.58
CA ALA A 76 5.67 4.72 20.42
C ALA A 76 5.51 5.52 19.12
N LEU A 77 4.62 6.52 19.08
CA LEU A 77 4.31 7.26 17.85
C LEU A 77 5.20 8.49 17.64
N LEU A 78 5.94 8.92 18.65
CA LEU A 78 6.83 10.08 18.58
C LEU A 78 8.27 9.69 18.97
N PRO A 79 9.29 10.27 18.31
CA PRO A 79 10.69 10.11 18.70
C PRO A 79 10.96 10.82 20.04
N GLN A 80 11.98 10.37 20.78
CA GLN A 80 12.28 10.91 22.13
C GLN A 80 12.71 12.40 22.14
N GLU A 81 12.97 12.97 20.97
CA GLU A 81 13.33 14.36 20.76
C GLU A 81 12.14 15.22 20.27
N ALA A 82 12.33 16.54 20.22
CA ALA A 82 11.33 17.43 19.67
C ALA A 82 11.21 17.18 18.17
N ALA A 83 9.99 16.95 17.69
CA ALA A 83 9.75 16.51 16.33
C ALA A 83 8.93 17.53 15.56
N ARG A 84 9.44 17.98 14.42
CA ARG A 84 8.68 18.78 13.47
C ARG A 84 7.98 17.86 12.48
N GLY A 85 6.69 18.08 12.22
CA GLY A 85 5.94 17.18 11.35
C GLY A 85 4.51 17.62 11.06
N LEU A 86 3.82 16.78 10.30
CA LEU A 86 2.39 16.86 10.05
C LEU A 86 1.67 15.92 11.01
N TYR A 87 0.75 16.51 11.79
CA TYR A 87 -0.04 15.82 12.80
C TYR A 87 -1.50 15.82 12.36
N ALA A 88 -2.02 14.64 12.07
CA ALA A 88 -3.45 14.44 11.88
C ALA A 88 -4.11 14.27 13.25
N LEU A 89 -5.13 15.07 13.52
CA LEU A 89 -5.72 15.23 14.83
C LEU A 89 -7.22 14.97 14.77
N LYS A 90 -7.73 14.30 15.80
CA LYS A 90 -9.15 14.11 16.04
C LYS A 90 -9.54 14.85 17.32
N SER A 91 -10.59 15.65 17.26
CA SER A 91 -11.17 16.32 18.41
C SER A 91 -11.78 15.26 19.36
N VAL A 92 -11.34 15.31 20.61
CA VAL A 92 -11.92 14.57 21.73
C VAL A 92 -12.91 15.46 22.48
N THR A 93 -12.58 16.75 22.59
CA THR A 93 -13.43 17.86 23.05
C THR A 93 -13.07 19.10 22.24
N ASP A 94 -13.80 20.21 22.44
CA ASP A 94 -13.58 21.47 21.72
C ASP A 94 -12.15 22.03 21.85
N GLU A 95 -11.41 21.64 22.89
CA GLU A 95 -10.04 22.10 23.19
C GLU A 95 -9.00 20.96 23.25
N THR A 96 -9.42 19.70 23.05
CA THR A 96 -8.55 18.53 23.22
C THR A 96 -8.48 17.69 21.97
N PHE A 97 -7.26 17.36 21.56
CA PHE A 97 -6.99 16.60 20.34
C PHE A 97 -6.19 15.33 20.62
N SER A 98 -6.54 14.25 19.94
CA SER A 98 -5.78 13.00 19.91
C SER A 98 -5.12 12.81 18.56
N LEU A 99 -3.90 12.27 18.55
CA LEU A 99 -3.18 11.93 17.33
C LEU A 99 -3.86 10.77 16.58
N VAL A 100 -4.02 10.92 15.27
CA VAL A 100 -4.55 9.90 14.37
C VAL A 100 -3.41 9.32 13.54
N GLY A 101 -3.01 8.08 13.83
CA GLY A 101 -1.93 7.41 13.12
C GLY A 101 -0.54 7.96 13.47
N LYS A 102 0.47 7.57 12.67
CA LYS A 102 1.83 8.08 12.82
C LYS A 102 1.95 9.47 12.18
N PRO A 103 2.64 10.44 12.81
CA PRO A 103 2.94 11.71 12.17
C PRO A 103 3.88 11.52 10.98
N VAL A 104 3.82 12.46 10.05
CA VAL A 104 4.79 12.55 8.95
C VAL A 104 5.84 13.57 9.35
N PHE A 105 7.07 13.15 9.61
CA PHE A 105 8.10 14.09 10.07
C PHE A 105 8.62 14.95 8.92
N THR A 106 8.74 16.25 9.17
CA THR A 106 9.17 17.27 8.19
C THR A 106 10.36 18.04 8.75
N PRO A 107 11.56 17.43 8.80
CA PRO A 107 12.77 18.13 9.22
C PRO A 107 12.98 19.37 8.33
N GLN A 108 13.42 20.47 8.94
CA GLN A 108 13.45 21.78 8.32
C GLN A 108 14.56 21.88 7.25
N GLY A 109 14.23 22.45 6.09
CA GLY A 109 15.23 22.93 5.12
C GLY A 109 15.43 22.06 3.87
N ASP A 110 14.73 20.93 3.77
CA ASP A 110 14.97 19.96 2.71
C ASP A 110 13.87 19.91 1.64
N ALA A 111 14.22 19.44 0.45
CA ALA A 111 13.27 19.20 -0.64
C ALA A 111 12.14 18.25 -0.21
N GLU A 112 12.44 17.31 0.69
CA GLU A 112 11.50 16.32 1.23
C GLU A 112 10.36 16.96 2.03
N GLU A 113 10.61 18.02 2.81
CA GLU A 113 9.54 18.76 3.51
C GLU A 113 8.50 19.28 2.52
N ARG A 114 8.96 19.88 1.41
CA ARG A 114 8.06 20.44 0.39
C ARG A 114 7.24 19.36 -0.28
N ASP A 115 7.82 18.20 -0.53
CA ASP A 115 7.12 17.09 -1.15
C ASP A 115 6.10 16.46 -0.19
N LYS A 116 6.45 16.29 1.09
CA LYS A 116 5.53 15.85 2.16
C LYS A 116 4.31 16.78 2.27
N LEU A 117 4.54 18.10 2.27
CA LEU A 117 3.46 19.10 2.28
C LEU A 117 2.60 19.08 1.02
N LYS A 118 3.20 18.93 -0.17
CA LYS A 118 2.44 18.83 -1.43
C LYS A 118 1.55 17.60 -1.45
N VAL A 119 2.08 16.45 -1.05
CA VAL A 119 1.32 15.19 -0.94
C VAL A 119 0.12 15.39 -0.01
N ALA A 120 0.35 15.93 1.20
CA ALA A 120 -0.72 16.19 2.16
C ALA A 120 -1.82 17.11 1.57
N ARG A 121 -1.43 18.23 0.96
CA ARG A 121 -2.37 19.18 0.32
C ARG A 121 -3.16 18.55 -0.82
N ALA A 122 -2.53 17.71 -1.64
CA ALA A 122 -3.20 17.04 -2.75
C ALA A 122 -4.28 16.07 -2.25
N PHE A 123 -3.99 15.31 -1.19
CA PHE A 123 -5.00 14.44 -0.58
C PHE A 123 -6.11 15.23 0.13
N ILE A 124 -5.80 16.34 0.80
CA ILE A 124 -6.83 17.22 1.38
C ILE A 124 -7.78 17.74 0.29
N ALA A 125 -7.23 18.20 -0.84
CA ALA A 125 -8.02 18.65 -1.98
C ALA A 125 -8.87 17.53 -2.59
N LEU A 126 -8.35 16.31 -2.65
CA LEU A 126 -9.09 15.13 -3.10
C LEU A 126 -10.24 14.77 -2.15
N GLU A 127 -10.02 14.84 -0.84
CA GLU A 127 -11.04 14.50 0.16
C GLU A 127 -12.19 15.52 0.21
N ALA A 128 -11.93 16.78 -0.18
CA ALA A 128 -12.95 17.81 -0.34
C ALA A 128 -13.90 17.57 -1.53
N GLN A 129 -13.56 16.66 -2.45
CA GLN A 129 -14.44 16.29 -3.57
C GLN A 129 -15.56 15.35 -3.11
N GLU A 130 -16.73 15.45 -3.76
CA GLU A 130 -17.85 14.54 -3.54
C GLU A 130 -17.46 13.09 -3.85
N GLN A 131 -18.07 12.14 -3.12
CA GLN A 131 -17.83 10.71 -3.36
C GLN A 131 -18.45 10.29 -4.69
N GLY A 132 -17.68 9.63 -5.55
CA GLY A 132 -18.15 9.14 -6.83
C GLY A 132 -17.03 8.64 -7.73
N ASP A 133 -17.40 8.33 -8.97
CA ASP A 133 -16.46 7.82 -9.98
C ASP A 133 -15.41 8.88 -10.35
N GLU A 134 -15.79 10.14 -10.47
CA GLU A 134 -14.87 11.25 -10.78
C GLU A 134 -13.77 11.39 -9.72
N ARG A 135 -14.13 11.33 -8.44
CA ARG A 135 -13.15 11.33 -7.34
C ARG A 135 -12.28 10.07 -7.35
N THR A 136 -12.82 8.93 -7.75
CA THR A 136 -12.04 7.70 -7.90
C THR A 136 -11.00 7.85 -9.01
N GLU A 137 -11.36 8.45 -10.15
CA GLU A 137 -10.40 8.77 -11.21
C GLU A 137 -9.34 9.78 -10.76
N ALA A 138 -9.75 10.84 -10.07
CA ALA A 138 -8.83 11.84 -9.53
C ALA A 138 -7.84 11.21 -8.53
N PHE A 139 -8.28 10.26 -7.72
CA PHE A 139 -7.42 9.49 -6.82
C PHE A 139 -6.39 8.64 -7.59
N TYR A 140 -6.81 7.85 -8.58
CA TYR A 140 -5.85 7.04 -9.35
C TYR A 140 -4.88 7.90 -10.16
N LYS A 141 -5.35 9.04 -10.69
CA LYS A 141 -4.48 10.01 -11.34
C LYS A 141 -3.45 10.56 -10.37
N LEU A 142 -3.86 10.98 -9.18
CA LEU A 142 -2.95 11.46 -8.13
C LEU A 142 -1.88 10.41 -7.78
N LEU A 143 -2.28 9.15 -7.61
CA LEU A 143 -1.33 8.07 -7.34
C LEU A 143 -0.36 7.84 -8.50
N THR A 144 -0.84 7.92 -9.74
CA THR A 144 -0.01 7.80 -10.94
C THR A 144 1.03 8.92 -11.01
N ASP A 145 0.60 10.17 -10.80
CA ASP A 145 1.47 11.34 -10.76
C ASP A 145 2.54 11.20 -9.64
N HIS A 146 2.14 10.71 -8.46
CA HIS A 146 3.05 10.47 -7.35
C HIS A 146 4.09 9.38 -7.64
N VAL A 147 3.70 8.29 -8.29
CA VAL A 147 4.62 7.22 -8.71
C VAL A 147 5.66 7.76 -9.71
N GLU A 148 5.23 8.61 -10.66
CA GLU A 148 6.12 9.20 -11.67
C GLU A 148 7.13 10.18 -11.05
N LEU A 149 6.72 10.94 -10.04
CA LEU A 149 7.58 11.89 -9.33
C LEU A 149 8.73 11.20 -8.57
N GLY A 150 8.48 10.01 -8.03
CA GLY A 150 9.46 9.29 -7.20
C GLY A 150 9.51 9.80 -5.75
N GLY A 151 10.63 9.54 -5.06
CA GLY A 151 10.86 10.01 -3.67
C GLY A 151 9.73 9.67 -2.68
N TYR A 152 9.45 10.61 -1.77
CA TYR A 152 8.36 10.49 -0.80
C TYR A 152 6.97 10.35 -1.45
N PRO A 153 6.59 11.11 -2.49
CA PRO A 153 5.31 10.91 -3.18
C PRO A 153 5.08 9.46 -3.63
N ALA A 154 6.06 8.83 -4.27
CA ALA A 154 5.97 7.44 -4.70
C ALA A 154 5.89 6.46 -3.53
N GLN A 155 6.58 6.73 -2.42
CA GLN A 155 6.49 5.91 -1.21
C GLN A 155 5.07 5.97 -0.60
N ASN A 156 4.51 7.18 -0.52
CA ASN A 156 3.13 7.35 -0.08
C ASN A 156 2.15 6.66 -1.03
N ALA A 157 2.34 6.77 -2.35
CA ALA A 157 1.52 6.08 -3.32
C ALA A 157 1.58 4.56 -3.18
N ALA A 158 2.75 3.98 -2.89
CA ALA A 158 2.88 2.55 -2.63
C ALA A 158 2.00 2.10 -1.47
N VAL A 159 2.01 2.83 -0.35
CA VAL A 159 1.19 2.54 0.82
C VAL A 159 -0.31 2.62 0.48
N GLU A 160 -0.74 3.69 -0.20
CA GLU A 160 -2.14 3.84 -0.62
C GLU A 160 -2.59 2.72 -1.57
N LEU A 161 -1.72 2.29 -2.49
CA LEU A 161 -2.00 1.18 -3.41
C LEU A 161 -2.13 -0.17 -2.68
N MET A 162 -1.38 -0.39 -1.60
CA MET A 162 -1.58 -1.57 -0.74
C MET A 162 -2.97 -1.56 -0.08
N PHE A 163 -3.45 -0.40 0.38
CA PHE A 163 -4.81 -0.26 0.90
C PHE A 163 -5.87 -0.45 -0.18
N VAL A 164 -5.62 0.03 -1.40
CA VAL A 164 -6.50 -0.22 -2.56
C VAL A 164 -6.60 -1.70 -2.85
N ALA A 165 -5.49 -2.42 -2.90
CA ALA A 165 -5.48 -3.87 -3.13
C ALA A 165 -6.29 -4.62 -2.06
N ARG A 166 -6.12 -4.25 -0.78
CA ARG A 166 -6.79 -4.90 0.35
C ARG A 166 -8.28 -4.58 0.43
N ASP A 167 -8.65 -3.30 0.36
CA ASP A 167 -9.98 -2.83 0.74
C ASP A 167 -10.86 -2.48 -0.47
N ARG A 168 -10.25 -2.26 -1.64
CA ARG A 168 -10.93 -1.73 -2.84
C ARG A 168 -10.51 -2.44 -4.13
N GLY A 169 -10.22 -3.74 -4.07
CA GLY A 169 -9.81 -4.51 -5.25
C GLY A 169 -10.77 -4.36 -6.45
N ALA A 170 -12.06 -4.10 -6.21
CA ALA A 170 -13.05 -3.87 -7.27
C ALA A 170 -12.80 -2.60 -8.12
N SER A 171 -12.15 -1.57 -7.58
CA SER A 171 -11.80 -0.35 -8.33
C SER A 171 -10.54 -0.52 -9.19
N ILE A 172 -9.83 -1.64 -9.07
CA ILE A 172 -8.67 -1.90 -9.92
C ILE A 172 -9.15 -2.33 -11.30
N THR A 173 -8.81 -1.54 -12.32
CA THR A 173 -9.02 -1.86 -13.74
C THR A 173 -7.68 -2.13 -14.42
N GLU A 174 -7.71 -2.76 -15.59
CA GLU A 174 -6.47 -2.97 -16.38
C GLU A 174 -5.84 -1.64 -16.77
N GLU A 175 -6.65 -0.68 -17.22
CA GLU A 175 -6.20 0.66 -17.62
C GLU A 175 -5.48 1.40 -16.48
N ARG A 176 -6.03 1.34 -15.25
CA ARG A 176 -5.44 1.96 -14.07
C ARG A 176 -4.14 1.28 -13.67
N PHE A 177 -4.10 -0.05 -13.72
CA PHE A 177 -2.87 -0.80 -13.45
C PHE A 177 -1.78 -0.47 -14.48
N ASP A 178 -2.10 -0.46 -15.77
CA ASP A 178 -1.16 -0.16 -16.86
C ASP A 178 -0.65 1.29 -16.80
N ALA A 179 -1.48 2.24 -16.36
CA ALA A 179 -1.06 3.62 -16.10
C ALA A 179 0.01 3.67 -14.99
N LEU A 180 -0.20 2.96 -13.88
CA LEU A 180 0.75 2.89 -12.78
C LEU A 180 2.06 2.20 -13.16
N ILE A 181 2.00 1.13 -13.97
CA ILE A 181 3.20 0.45 -14.47
C ILE A 181 4.01 1.38 -15.39
N ARG A 182 3.35 2.18 -16.23
CA ARG A 182 4.01 3.21 -17.05
C ARG A 182 4.66 4.28 -16.19
N ALA A 183 3.92 4.85 -15.24
CA ALA A 183 4.46 5.84 -14.31
C ALA A 183 5.67 5.31 -13.52
N ARG A 184 5.66 4.04 -13.09
CA ARG A 184 6.81 3.40 -12.42
C ARG A 184 8.05 3.37 -13.33
N LYS A 185 7.86 3.07 -14.62
CA LYS A 185 8.95 3.03 -15.61
C LYS A 185 9.50 4.44 -15.86
N ASP A 186 8.62 5.43 -16.01
CA ASP A 186 9.00 6.82 -16.26
C ASP A 186 9.70 7.46 -15.04
N GLY A 187 9.30 7.06 -13.83
CA GLY A 187 9.89 7.49 -12.56
C GLY A 187 11.12 6.68 -12.09
N LEU A 188 11.55 5.63 -12.79
CA LEU A 188 12.46 4.60 -12.27
C LEU A 188 13.78 5.16 -11.70
N ASN A 189 14.35 6.18 -12.35
CA ASN A 189 15.61 6.80 -11.95
C ASN A 189 15.49 7.70 -10.71
N ARG A 190 14.25 8.02 -10.28
CA ARG A 190 13.93 8.86 -9.11
C ARG A 190 13.49 8.03 -7.89
N LEU A 191 13.36 6.71 -8.04
CA LEU A 191 12.96 5.82 -6.96
C LEU A 191 14.19 5.35 -6.19
N ILE A 192 14.20 5.59 -4.89
CA ILE A 192 15.14 4.93 -3.97
C ILE A 192 14.75 3.46 -3.79
N ASP A 193 15.69 2.62 -3.36
CA ASP A 193 15.51 1.17 -3.34
C ASP A 193 14.34 0.71 -2.46
N GLN A 194 14.10 1.36 -1.32
CA GLN A 194 12.96 1.03 -0.47
C GLN A 194 11.63 1.31 -1.18
N THR A 195 11.48 2.50 -1.77
CA THR A 195 10.30 2.86 -2.57
C THR A 195 10.05 1.89 -3.72
N ARG A 196 11.12 1.41 -4.38
CA ARG A 196 10.99 0.40 -5.44
C ARG A 196 10.37 -0.90 -4.91
N LYS A 197 10.85 -1.37 -3.75
CA LYS A 197 10.33 -2.58 -3.10
C LYS A 197 8.89 -2.41 -2.64
N ASP A 198 8.56 -1.25 -2.06
CA ASP A 198 7.19 -0.95 -1.60
C ASP A 198 6.21 -0.92 -2.78
N LEU A 199 6.60 -0.29 -3.90
CA LEU A 199 5.78 -0.28 -5.12
C LEU A 199 5.63 -1.66 -5.72
N GLU A 200 6.70 -2.46 -5.75
CA GLU A 200 6.64 -3.84 -6.24
C GLU A 200 5.66 -4.68 -5.41
N LEU A 201 5.71 -4.55 -4.08
CA LEU A 201 4.76 -5.20 -3.18
C LEU A 201 3.33 -4.72 -3.41
N ALA A 202 3.14 -3.40 -3.61
CA ALA A 202 1.82 -2.83 -3.90
C ALA A 202 1.25 -3.36 -5.23
N PHE A 203 2.05 -3.40 -6.30
CA PHE A 203 1.63 -3.93 -7.60
C PHE A 203 1.34 -5.42 -7.55
N GLN A 204 2.16 -6.20 -6.84
CA GLN A 204 1.86 -7.61 -6.58
C GLN A 204 0.50 -7.78 -5.90
N GLY A 205 0.21 -6.97 -4.86
CA GLY A 205 -1.08 -6.97 -4.18
C GLY A 205 -2.24 -6.62 -5.12
N MET A 206 -2.07 -5.66 -6.03
CA MET A 206 -3.08 -5.33 -7.04
C MET A 206 -3.32 -6.48 -8.02
N VAL A 207 -2.25 -7.17 -8.44
CA VAL A 207 -2.33 -8.33 -9.32
C VAL A 207 -3.12 -9.45 -8.66
N GLU A 208 -2.80 -9.75 -7.40
CA GLU A 208 -3.48 -10.76 -6.60
C GLU A 208 -4.96 -10.42 -6.38
N ALA A 209 -5.24 -9.17 -5.96
CA ALA A 209 -6.58 -8.72 -5.63
C ALA A 209 -7.51 -8.68 -6.85
N ARG A 210 -6.98 -8.33 -8.04
CA ARG A 210 -7.84 -8.09 -9.20
C ARG A 210 -7.24 -8.40 -10.56
N VAL A 211 -6.04 -7.92 -10.90
CA VAL A 211 -5.59 -7.90 -12.31
C VAL A 211 -5.53 -9.31 -12.90
N LYS A 212 -4.97 -10.29 -12.19
CA LYS A 212 -4.92 -11.68 -12.70
C LYS A 212 -6.31 -12.24 -12.99
N SER A 213 -7.30 -11.91 -12.16
CA SER A 213 -8.69 -12.37 -12.35
C SER A 213 -9.35 -11.79 -13.60
N LEU A 214 -8.98 -10.56 -14.00
CA LEU A 214 -9.43 -9.94 -15.24
C LEU A 214 -8.80 -10.66 -16.45
N LYS A 215 -7.51 -10.98 -16.38
CA LYS A 215 -6.82 -11.73 -17.44
C LYS A 215 -7.33 -13.17 -17.58
N PHE A 216 -7.59 -13.88 -16.47
CA PHE A 216 -8.29 -15.18 -16.50
C PHE A 216 -9.70 -15.08 -17.11
N ARG A 217 -10.40 -13.96 -16.91
CA ARG A 217 -11.69 -13.72 -17.56
C ARG A 217 -11.53 -13.58 -19.08
N HIS A 218 -10.50 -12.91 -19.57
CA HIS A 218 -10.19 -12.85 -21.01
C HIS A 218 -9.91 -14.23 -21.59
N VAL A 219 -9.14 -15.08 -20.90
CA VAL A 219 -8.92 -16.47 -21.32
C VAL A 219 -10.23 -17.24 -21.41
N ARG A 220 -11.10 -17.10 -20.40
CA ARG A 220 -12.36 -17.87 -20.33
C ARG A 220 -13.42 -17.37 -21.31
N ARG A 221 -13.60 -16.05 -21.39
CA ARG A 221 -14.75 -15.38 -22.03
C ARG A 221 -14.37 -14.51 -23.24
N GLY A 222 -13.11 -14.52 -23.67
CA GLY A 222 -12.67 -13.77 -24.84
C GLY A 222 -13.51 -14.12 -26.08
N ALA A 223 -13.84 -13.09 -26.87
CA ALA A 223 -14.74 -13.21 -28.02
C ALA A 223 -14.23 -14.19 -29.08
N ASP A 224 -12.91 -14.28 -29.24
CA ASP A 224 -12.24 -15.14 -30.19
C ASP A 224 -10.96 -15.78 -29.60
N LYS A 225 -10.32 -16.65 -30.40
CA LYS A 225 -9.08 -17.33 -30.01
C LYS A 225 -7.92 -16.37 -29.76
N GLY A 226 -7.83 -15.26 -30.49
CA GLY A 226 -6.80 -14.23 -30.33
C GLY A 226 -6.88 -13.57 -28.96
N VAL A 227 -8.07 -13.12 -28.56
CA VAL A 227 -8.30 -12.51 -27.22
C VAL A 227 -7.97 -13.49 -26.11
N LYS A 228 -8.37 -14.76 -26.26
CA LYS A 228 -8.07 -15.79 -25.24
C LYS A 228 -6.57 -16.08 -25.13
N ARG A 229 -5.85 -16.12 -26.25
CA ARG A 229 -4.39 -16.28 -26.28
C ARG A 229 -3.69 -15.09 -25.65
N GLN A 230 -4.12 -13.87 -25.97
CA GLN A 230 -3.58 -12.64 -25.35
C GLN A 230 -3.78 -12.67 -23.83
N GLY A 231 -4.95 -13.08 -23.35
CA GLY A 231 -5.18 -13.23 -21.91
C GLY A 231 -4.22 -14.22 -21.24
N ALA A 232 -3.81 -15.28 -21.94
CA ALA A 232 -2.82 -16.24 -21.42
C ALA A 232 -1.39 -15.67 -21.47
N ASP A 233 -1.04 -14.90 -22.50
CA ASP A 233 0.23 -14.16 -22.57
C ASP A 233 0.36 -13.14 -21.44
N ASP A 234 -0.71 -12.37 -21.21
CA ASP A 234 -0.76 -11.39 -20.13
C ASP A 234 -0.59 -12.07 -18.77
N LEU A 235 -1.17 -13.27 -18.56
CA LEU A 235 -1.00 -14.03 -17.32
C LEU A 235 0.44 -14.51 -17.11
N LEU A 236 1.11 -14.97 -18.18
CA LEU A 236 2.52 -15.38 -18.12
C LEU A 236 3.42 -14.19 -17.81
N ALA A 237 3.18 -13.03 -18.43
CA ALA A 237 3.89 -11.80 -18.13
C ALA A 237 3.69 -11.38 -16.68
N LEU A 238 2.45 -11.40 -16.18
CA LEU A 238 2.17 -11.10 -14.77
C LEU A 238 2.82 -12.10 -13.81
N GLN A 239 2.87 -13.39 -14.15
CA GLN A 239 3.55 -14.38 -13.32
C GLN A 239 5.08 -14.18 -13.30
N THR A 240 5.64 -13.68 -14.39
CA THR A 240 7.08 -13.37 -14.48
C THR A 240 7.42 -12.14 -13.64
N ASP A 241 6.62 -11.07 -13.75
CA ASP A 241 6.86 -9.82 -13.04
C ASP A 241 6.44 -9.87 -11.56
N TYR A 242 5.38 -10.62 -11.25
CA TYR A 242 4.78 -10.70 -9.91
C TYR A 242 4.46 -12.15 -9.53
N PRO A 243 5.48 -13.03 -9.46
CA PRO A 243 5.26 -14.45 -9.21
C PRO A 243 4.45 -14.67 -7.94
N ARG A 244 4.75 -13.89 -6.88
CA ARG A 244 4.11 -13.94 -5.55
C ARG A 244 2.64 -13.58 -5.50
N ALA A 245 2.07 -13.04 -6.57
CA ALA A 245 0.64 -12.84 -6.70
C ALA A 245 -0.15 -14.12 -7.04
N PHE A 246 0.53 -15.20 -7.46
CA PHE A 246 -0.10 -16.45 -7.91
C PHE A 246 -0.05 -17.55 -6.83
N THR A 247 -1.10 -18.38 -6.84
CA THR A 247 -1.35 -19.46 -5.89
C THR A 247 -1.64 -20.78 -6.61
N ASP A 248 -1.62 -21.90 -5.89
CA ASP A 248 -1.99 -23.21 -6.45
C ASP A 248 -3.40 -23.24 -7.06
N ALA A 249 -4.34 -22.44 -6.52
CA ALA A 249 -5.68 -22.33 -7.08
C ALA A 249 -5.66 -21.71 -8.49
N ASP A 250 -4.74 -20.79 -8.77
CA ASP A 250 -4.54 -20.20 -10.09
C ASP A 250 -3.96 -21.24 -11.07
N ALA A 251 -3.07 -22.11 -10.62
CA ALA A 251 -2.56 -23.23 -11.42
C ALA A 251 -3.67 -24.24 -11.77
N SER A 252 -4.51 -24.60 -10.79
CA SER A 252 -5.68 -25.46 -11.03
C SER A 252 -6.69 -24.82 -11.98
N LEU A 253 -6.89 -23.50 -11.90
CA LEU A 253 -7.74 -22.77 -12.84
C LEU A 253 -7.16 -22.80 -14.26
N ALA A 254 -5.85 -22.60 -14.41
CA ALA A 254 -5.18 -22.69 -15.71
C ALA A 254 -5.35 -24.09 -16.33
N ASP A 255 -5.23 -25.16 -15.54
CA ASP A 255 -5.47 -26.52 -16.01
C ASP A 255 -6.93 -26.78 -16.42
N ALA A 256 -7.89 -26.30 -15.63
CA ALA A 256 -9.31 -26.42 -15.99
C ALA A 256 -9.63 -25.70 -17.31
N LEU A 257 -9.05 -24.51 -17.52
CA LEU A 257 -9.21 -23.76 -18.77
C LEU A 257 -8.49 -24.44 -19.94
N ARG A 258 -7.35 -25.08 -19.70
CA ARG A 258 -6.61 -25.89 -20.69
C ARG A 258 -7.44 -27.07 -21.16
N GLU A 259 -8.05 -27.80 -20.24
CA GLU A 259 -8.89 -28.97 -20.52
C GLU A 259 -10.16 -28.59 -21.30
N ALA A 260 -10.75 -27.43 -20.99
CA ALA A 260 -11.94 -26.92 -21.67
C ALA A 260 -11.66 -26.26 -23.04
N SER A 261 -10.40 -26.09 -23.44
CA SER A 261 -10.02 -25.46 -24.71
C SER A 261 -9.87 -26.49 -25.82
N ASP A 262 -10.13 -26.11 -27.07
CA ASP A 262 -9.75 -26.88 -28.27
C ASP A 262 -8.57 -26.25 -29.03
N ASP A 263 -8.06 -25.12 -28.54
CA ASP A 263 -6.96 -24.39 -29.16
C ASP A 263 -5.60 -24.88 -28.64
N ALA A 264 -4.83 -25.56 -29.49
CA ALA A 264 -3.54 -26.14 -29.14
C ALA A 264 -2.52 -25.11 -28.62
N LEU A 265 -2.50 -23.90 -29.19
CA LEU A 265 -1.58 -22.85 -28.71
C LEU A 265 -1.98 -22.35 -27.33
N LEU A 266 -3.29 -22.15 -27.11
CA LEU A 266 -3.80 -21.76 -25.80
C LEU A 266 -3.55 -22.85 -24.75
N LYS A 267 -3.69 -24.14 -25.12
CA LYS A 267 -3.36 -25.27 -24.25
C LYS A 267 -1.89 -25.24 -23.81
N GLY A 268 -0.98 -24.97 -24.76
CA GLY A 268 0.45 -24.83 -24.48
C GLY A 268 0.72 -23.75 -23.43
N LYS A 269 0.20 -22.54 -23.66
CA LYS A 269 0.38 -21.40 -22.73
C LYS A 269 -0.19 -21.66 -21.35
N LEU A 270 -1.38 -22.25 -21.26
CA LEU A 270 -2.00 -22.56 -19.96
C LEU A 270 -1.27 -23.69 -19.22
N SER A 271 -0.73 -24.67 -19.95
CA SER A 271 0.12 -25.71 -19.36
C SER A 271 1.42 -25.13 -18.82
N GLU A 272 2.03 -24.19 -19.55
CA GLU A 272 3.23 -23.47 -19.11
C GLU A 272 2.92 -22.64 -17.86
N LEU A 273 1.85 -21.85 -17.88
CA LEU A 273 1.40 -21.04 -16.75
C LEU A 273 1.19 -21.90 -15.48
N ALA A 274 0.47 -23.01 -15.59
CA ALA A 274 0.23 -23.90 -14.46
C ALA A 274 1.53 -24.51 -13.91
N LYS A 275 2.48 -24.83 -14.80
CA LYS A 275 3.79 -25.35 -14.42
C LYS A 275 4.60 -24.29 -13.63
N VAL A 276 4.78 -23.10 -14.18
CA VAL A 276 5.60 -22.05 -13.55
C VAL A 276 5.04 -21.61 -12.20
N ILE A 277 3.71 -21.54 -12.07
CA ILE A 277 3.07 -21.23 -10.77
C ILE A 277 3.42 -22.30 -9.73
N ARG A 278 3.34 -23.60 -10.09
CA ARG A 278 3.64 -24.70 -9.15
C ARG A 278 5.10 -24.76 -8.76
N GLU A 279 6.01 -24.52 -9.69
CA GLU A 279 7.46 -24.49 -9.42
C GLU A 279 7.78 -23.39 -8.40
N GLU A 280 7.18 -22.23 -8.60
CA GLU A 280 7.32 -21.09 -7.71
C GLU A 280 6.67 -21.32 -6.33
N VAL A 281 5.46 -21.90 -6.26
CA VAL A 281 4.84 -22.25 -4.97
C VAL A 281 5.70 -23.24 -4.19
N LYS A 282 6.27 -24.24 -4.87
CA LYS A 282 7.22 -25.18 -4.24
C LYS A 282 8.47 -24.48 -3.75
N ALA A 283 9.04 -23.57 -4.53
CA ALA A 283 10.22 -22.81 -4.12
C ALA A 283 9.95 -22.00 -2.83
N ARG A 284 8.80 -21.33 -2.74
CA ARG A 284 8.40 -20.61 -1.52
C ARG A 284 8.22 -21.51 -0.31
N ALA A 285 7.59 -22.66 -0.48
CA ALA A 285 7.41 -23.61 0.63
C ALA A 285 8.75 -24.05 1.22
N VAL A 286 9.79 -24.17 0.39
CA VAL A 286 11.17 -24.44 0.85
C VAL A 286 11.75 -23.24 1.60
N GLU A 287 11.59 -22.02 1.07
CA GLU A 287 12.06 -20.79 1.74
C GLU A 287 11.39 -20.56 3.10
N ASP A 288 10.08 -20.78 3.20
CA ASP A 288 9.31 -20.61 4.43
C ASP A 288 9.72 -21.65 5.48
N ALA A 289 9.92 -22.91 5.07
CA ALA A 289 10.42 -23.96 5.95
C ALA A 289 11.85 -23.68 6.45
N ALA A 290 12.70 -23.05 5.63
CA ALA A 290 14.04 -22.64 6.05
C ALA A 290 13.98 -21.50 7.07
N ARG A 291 13.18 -20.46 6.81
CA ARG A 291 12.98 -19.33 7.74
C ARG A 291 12.41 -19.78 9.08
N GLU A 292 11.47 -20.73 9.08
CA GLU A 292 10.91 -21.26 10.31
C GLU A 292 11.95 -22.04 11.14
N ARG A 293 12.86 -22.77 10.49
CA ARG A 293 13.97 -23.44 11.19
C ARG A 293 14.92 -22.44 11.84
N GLU A 294 15.35 -21.41 11.09
CA GLU A 294 16.21 -20.36 11.64
C GLU A 294 15.55 -19.62 12.81
N ALA A 295 14.27 -19.30 12.71
CA ALA A 295 13.54 -18.65 13.79
C ALA A 295 13.49 -19.53 15.06
N ARG A 296 13.24 -20.84 14.89
CA ARG A 296 13.24 -21.80 16.01
C ARG A 296 14.62 -21.97 16.64
N GLU A 297 15.68 -21.93 15.84
CA GLU A 297 17.07 -21.97 16.34
C GLU A 297 17.43 -20.69 17.11
N ARG A 298 17.02 -19.51 16.63
CA ARG A 298 17.21 -18.24 17.35
C ARG A 298 16.49 -18.21 18.70
N VAL A 299 15.26 -18.73 18.74
CA VAL A 299 14.49 -18.84 20.01
C VAL A 299 15.19 -19.80 20.96
N ARG A 300 15.67 -20.96 20.48
CA ARG A 300 16.41 -21.92 21.31
C ARG A 300 17.67 -21.29 21.91
N HIS A 301 18.46 -20.58 21.11
CA HIS A 301 19.66 -19.89 21.61
C HIS A 301 19.33 -18.78 22.63
N ALA A 302 18.22 -18.08 22.46
CA ALA A 302 17.77 -17.06 23.41
C ALA A 302 17.17 -17.64 24.71
N GLU A 303 16.77 -18.92 24.73
CA GLU A 303 16.30 -19.64 25.93
C GLU A 303 17.46 -20.33 26.69
N GLU A 304 18.62 -20.49 26.07
CA GLU A 304 19.83 -21.10 26.66
C GLU A 304 20.77 -20.08 27.32
N ASP A 305 20.58 -18.77 27.09
CA ASP A 305 21.28 -17.63 27.72
C ASP A 305 20.53 -17.07 28.95
#